data_AF-A0A7V3X5E1-F1
#
_entry.id   AF-A0A7V3X5E1-F1
#
_cell.length_a   1.000
_cell.length_b   1.000
_cell.length_c   1.000
_cell.angle_alpha   90.00
_cell.angle_beta   90.00
_cell.angle_gamma   90.00
#
_symmetry.space_group_name_H-M   'P 1'
#
loop_
_entity.id
_entity.type
_entity.pdbx_description
1 polymer ?
#
loop_
_entity_poly.entity_id
_entity_poly.type
_entity_poly.pdbx_seq_one_letter_code
_entity_poly.pdbx_strand_id
1 'polypeptide(L)'
;YGDTTDAGWFFEMLKTGEDISDIRDTLIYGPAFQGGEALDPLAVVAAMPDSAEICGCNGVCKGTIVQAIHDGATDLGAIKAVTKASASCGNCTGLVEQVLASTLGDEFQVPAPSGICGCTDHSHEDIRRVIKSQALKSIPAVMQEMGWKTSCGCHICRPALNYYMIAEWPLEYADDLQSRFVNERNHANIQKDGTYSVVPRMWGGITTPQELRAIADAAEKYNVPTIHVTGGQRIDLLGIQREDLPAMWADLNNAGLVSGHAYSKGLRTVKTCVGSDHCRFGTQDSTGLGIKLEKILWGSWTPHKVKLAVSGCPRNCAEATCKDLGVICVDSGYQVSVAGAAGMELKETEALATVATEQEVIDLAVAFIQLYRESANYLDRPYKWVAKVGMDWVISQVVEDAENRAALCERFEISQSVYRKDPWAEQAKPEYRPRKWAALADLTLEAAE
;
A
#
# COMPACT_ATOMS: atom_id res chain seq x y z
N TYR A 1 16.33 -10.36 -7.37
CA TYR A 1 16.28 -10.05 -5.93
C TYR A 1 15.82 -11.31 -5.24
N GLY A 2 16.60 -11.85 -4.30
CA GLY A 2 16.47 -13.20 -3.75
C GLY A 2 16.32 -13.21 -2.23
N ASP A 3 16.68 -14.34 -1.59
CA ASP A 3 16.68 -14.53 -0.13
C ASP A 3 17.61 -13.51 0.56
N THR A 4 17.11 -12.85 1.61
CA THR A 4 17.84 -11.85 2.40
C THR A 4 18.03 -12.26 3.86
N THR A 5 17.72 -13.51 4.22
CA THR A 5 17.77 -14.01 5.60
C THR A 5 19.16 -13.81 6.21
N ASP A 6 20.20 -13.98 5.40
CA ASP A 6 21.61 -13.88 5.85
C ASP A 6 22.21 -12.47 5.68
N ALA A 7 21.41 -11.46 5.32
CA ALA A 7 21.92 -10.12 5.02
C ALA A 7 22.68 -9.49 6.20
N GLY A 8 22.24 -9.73 7.44
CA GLY A 8 22.92 -9.25 8.65
C GLY A 8 24.32 -9.87 8.83
N TRP A 9 24.46 -11.17 8.56
CA TRP A 9 25.73 -11.88 8.65
C TRP A 9 26.75 -11.36 7.63
N PHE A 10 26.33 -11.19 6.37
CA PHE A 10 27.18 -10.59 5.33
C PHE A 10 27.57 -9.14 5.65
N PHE A 11 26.64 -8.36 6.20
CA PHE A 11 26.91 -6.97 6.54
C PHE A 11 27.89 -6.82 7.70
N GLU A 12 27.84 -7.73 8.68
CA GLU A 12 28.81 -7.75 9.78
C GLU A 12 30.22 -8.10 9.28
N MET A 13 30.37 -9.14 8.44
CA MET A 13 31.66 -9.49 7.81
C MET A 13 32.27 -8.32 7.03
N LEU A 14 31.43 -7.56 6.30
CA LEU A 14 31.86 -6.35 5.59
C LEU A 14 32.33 -5.25 6.55
N LYS A 15 31.66 -5.08 7.69
CA LYS A 15 32.03 -4.07 8.69
C LYS A 15 33.30 -4.43 9.46
N THR A 16 33.46 -5.70 9.81
CA THR A 16 34.61 -6.21 10.58
C THR A 16 35.83 -6.43 9.70
N GLY A 17 35.66 -6.49 8.38
CA GLY A 17 36.76 -6.79 7.44
C GLY A 17 37.23 -8.23 7.57
N GLU A 18 36.31 -9.15 7.89
CA GLU A 18 36.61 -10.56 8.12
C GLU A 18 37.19 -11.24 6.86
N ASP A 19 38.24 -12.03 7.03
CA ASP A 19 38.83 -12.79 5.93
C ASP A 19 37.97 -14.02 5.62
N ILE A 20 37.27 -13.96 4.49
CA ILE A 20 36.35 -15.00 4.03
C ILE A 20 37.03 -16.07 3.16
N SER A 21 38.36 -16.06 3.03
CA SER A 21 39.07 -16.95 2.10
C SER A 21 38.75 -18.43 2.33
N ASP A 22 38.64 -18.86 3.58
CA ASP A 22 38.39 -20.26 3.96
C ASP A 22 36.93 -20.71 3.76
N ILE A 23 35.98 -19.77 3.74
CA ILE A 23 34.55 -20.04 3.59
C ILE A 23 33.99 -19.60 2.24
N ARG A 24 34.84 -19.09 1.33
CA ARG A 24 34.44 -18.44 0.08
C ARG A 24 33.53 -19.30 -0.79
N ASP A 25 33.86 -20.58 -0.92
CA ASP A 25 33.14 -21.52 -1.80
C ASP A 25 31.79 -21.95 -1.22
N THR A 26 31.61 -21.76 0.09
CA THR A 26 30.41 -22.16 0.84
C THR A 26 29.61 -20.96 1.36
N LEU A 27 30.12 -19.74 1.16
CA LEU A 27 29.56 -18.47 1.64
C LEU A 27 28.10 -18.26 1.20
N ILE A 28 27.76 -18.71 -0.02
CA ILE A 28 26.41 -18.57 -0.59
C ILE A 28 25.34 -19.43 0.09
N TYR A 29 25.75 -20.47 0.83
CA TYR A 29 24.84 -21.36 1.54
C TYR A 29 24.49 -20.85 2.95
N GLY A 30 25.03 -19.67 3.32
CA GLY A 30 24.72 -19.02 4.59
C GLY A 30 25.46 -19.59 5.80
N PRO A 31 25.23 -19.00 6.98
CA PRO A 31 25.93 -19.34 8.22
C PRO A 31 25.64 -20.77 8.69
N ALA A 32 24.44 -21.31 8.41
CA ALA A 32 24.07 -22.69 8.77
C ALA A 32 24.95 -23.74 8.08
N PHE A 33 25.50 -23.44 6.91
CA PHE A 33 26.39 -24.35 6.18
C PHE A 33 27.84 -24.34 6.71
N GLN A 34 28.23 -23.29 7.44
CA GLN A 34 29.56 -23.15 8.03
C GLN A 34 29.71 -23.89 9.36
N GLY A 35 28.76 -24.77 9.71
CA GLY A 35 28.75 -25.46 10.99
C GLY A 35 28.36 -24.57 12.18
N GLY A 36 27.87 -23.35 11.91
CA GLY A 36 27.16 -22.60 12.92
C GLY A 36 25.87 -23.34 13.26
N GLU A 37 25.69 -23.73 14.52
CA GLU A 37 24.33 -23.97 15.02
C GLU A 37 23.48 -22.76 14.63
N ALA A 38 22.21 -22.99 14.28
CA ALA A 38 21.26 -21.89 14.12
C ALA A 38 21.25 -21.15 15.47
N LEU A 39 22.02 -20.05 15.53
CA LEU A 39 22.18 -19.29 16.76
C LEU A 39 20.78 -18.85 17.16
N ASP A 40 20.42 -19.10 18.42
CA ASP A 40 19.18 -18.59 18.97
C ASP A 40 19.07 -17.10 18.59
N PRO A 41 18.01 -16.68 17.88
CA PRO A 41 17.85 -15.29 17.45
C PRO A 41 18.04 -14.29 18.61
N LEU A 42 17.67 -14.69 19.83
CA LEU A 42 17.88 -13.89 21.04
C LEU A 42 19.37 -13.81 21.43
N ALA A 43 20.12 -14.90 21.31
CA ALA A 43 21.56 -14.94 21.57
C ALA A 43 22.36 -14.11 20.55
N VAL A 44 21.95 -14.11 19.28
CA VAL A 44 22.55 -13.26 18.23
C VAL A 44 22.39 -11.79 18.61
N VAL A 45 21.17 -11.36 18.95
CA VAL A 45 20.88 -9.97 19.33
C VAL A 45 21.58 -9.58 20.63
N ALA A 46 21.63 -10.48 21.62
CA ALA A 46 22.36 -10.26 22.86
C ALA A 46 23.87 -10.02 22.62
N ALA A 47 24.47 -10.72 21.66
CA ALA A 47 25.89 -10.60 21.31
C ALA A 47 26.24 -9.36 20.47
N MET A 48 25.27 -8.68 19.84
CA MET A 48 25.54 -7.49 19.03
C MET A 48 26.16 -6.36 19.87
N PRO A 49 27.12 -5.58 19.34
CA PRO A 49 27.67 -4.43 20.05
C PRO A 49 26.60 -3.32 20.20
N ASP A 50 26.76 -2.47 21.22
CA ASP A 50 25.83 -1.34 21.45
C ASP A 50 25.76 -0.35 20.29
N SER A 51 26.85 -0.25 19.51
CA SER A 51 26.93 0.56 18.29
C SER A 51 26.24 -0.08 17.09
N ALA A 52 25.76 -1.31 17.17
CA ALA A 52 25.07 -1.98 16.08
C ALA A 52 23.77 -1.23 15.74
N GLU A 53 23.60 -0.90 14.47
CA GLU A 53 22.40 -0.21 14.01
C GLU A 53 21.21 -1.18 13.97
N ILE A 54 20.13 -0.80 14.67
CA ILE A 54 18.88 -1.57 14.72
C ILE A 54 17.83 -0.92 13.81
N CYS A 55 17.75 0.41 13.79
CA CYS A 55 16.80 1.14 12.95
C CYS A 55 17.52 2.08 11.98
N GLY A 56 17.74 1.65 10.74
CA GLY A 56 18.41 2.48 9.73
C GLY A 56 17.63 3.73 9.29
N CYS A 57 16.30 3.75 9.39
CA CYS A 57 15.53 4.94 9.02
C CYS A 57 15.71 6.12 10.00
N ASN A 58 15.98 5.82 11.27
CA ASN A 58 16.14 6.82 12.33
C ASN A 58 17.56 6.81 12.94
N GLY A 59 18.47 5.99 12.41
CA GLY A 59 19.84 5.83 12.91
C GLY A 59 19.92 5.36 14.36
N VAL A 60 19.00 4.51 14.82
CA VAL A 60 18.96 4.06 16.23
C VAL A 60 19.76 2.77 16.38
N CYS A 61 20.72 2.78 17.30
CA CYS A 61 21.55 1.62 17.63
C CYS A 61 21.03 0.84 18.84
N LYS A 62 21.54 -0.39 19.04
CA LYS A 62 21.17 -1.27 20.15
C LYS A 62 21.33 -0.57 21.51
N GLY A 63 22.45 0.11 21.74
CA GLY A 63 22.71 0.80 23.01
C GLY A 63 21.68 1.88 23.35
N THR A 64 21.15 2.58 22.34
CA THR A 64 20.06 3.56 22.54
C THR A 64 18.77 2.91 23.02
N ILE A 65 18.45 1.71 22.49
CA ILE A 65 17.27 0.94 22.90
C ILE A 65 17.49 0.39 24.31
N VAL A 66 18.65 -0.20 24.59
CA VAL A 66 19.01 -0.73 25.92
C VAL A 66 18.96 0.38 26.98
N GLN A 67 19.50 1.56 26.68
CA GLN A 67 19.39 2.70 27.60
C GLN A 67 17.94 3.10 27.85
N ALA A 68 17.10 3.16 26.80
CA ALA A 68 15.68 3.47 26.97
C ALA A 68 14.97 2.42 27.86
N ILE A 69 15.35 1.15 27.75
CA ILE A 69 14.85 0.07 28.62
C ILE A 69 15.26 0.32 30.08
N HIS A 70 16.53 0.64 30.33
CA HIS A 70 17.01 1.00 31.67
C HIS A 70 16.33 2.25 32.24
N ASP A 71 15.95 3.19 31.37
CA ASP A 71 15.19 4.39 31.73
C ASP A 71 13.68 4.13 31.91
N GLY A 72 13.22 2.88 31.77
CA GLY A 72 11.85 2.43 32.07
C GLY A 72 10.96 2.11 30.87
N ALA A 73 11.48 2.06 29.64
CA ALA A 73 10.72 1.66 28.46
C ALA A 73 10.62 0.12 28.35
N THR A 74 9.58 -0.47 28.92
CA THR A 74 9.43 -1.94 29.02
C THR A 74 8.64 -2.58 27.88
N ASP A 75 8.10 -1.79 26.94
CA ASP A 75 7.34 -2.30 25.81
C ASP A 75 7.70 -1.59 24.49
N LEU A 76 7.28 -2.17 23.36
CA LEU A 76 7.55 -1.63 22.03
C LEU A 76 6.95 -0.22 21.84
N GLY A 77 5.83 0.10 22.48
CA GLY A 77 5.20 1.41 22.43
C GLY A 77 6.06 2.48 23.08
N ALA A 78 6.60 2.20 24.26
CA ALA A 78 7.52 3.06 24.98
C ALA A 78 8.81 3.27 24.19
N ILE A 79 9.39 2.20 23.62
CA ILE A 79 10.57 2.30 22.76
C ILE A 79 10.31 3.18 21.53
N LYS A 80 9.17 3.01 20.84
CA LYS A 80 8.76 3.86 19.72
C LYS A 80 8.63 5.33 20.12
N ALA A 81 8.07 5.60 21.30
CA ALA A 81 7.85 6.96 21.78
C ALA A 81 9.18 7.69 22.04
N VAL A 82 10.10 7.02 22.74
CA VAL A 82 11.39 7.58 23.21
C VAL A 82 12.43 7.61 22.09
N THR A 83 12.65 6.48 21.42
CA THR A 83 13.79 6.31 20.49
C THR A 83 13.43 6.53 19.03
N LYS A 84 12.13 6.48 18.69
CA LYS A 84 11.62 6.41 17.30
C LYS A 84 11.97 5.12 16.54
N ALA A 85 12.69 4.15 17.13
CA ALA A 85 12.86 2.84 16.52
C ALA A 85 11.47 2.18 16.30
N SER A 86 11.28 1.50 15.16
CA SER A 86 9.98 0.92 14.74
C SER A 86 8.84 1.92 14.47
N ALA A 87 9.04 3.24 14.67
CA ALA A 87 7.99 4.25 14.49
C ALA A 87 7.83 4.78 13.05
N SER A 88 8.76 4.45 12.13
CA SER A 88 8.75 4.93 10.74
C SER A 88 8.35 3.85 9.74
N CYS A 89 9.31 3.05 9.23
CA CYS A 89 9.02 1.99 8.26
C CYS A 89 8.56 0.68 8.91
N GLY A 90 8.89 0.46 10.19
CA GLY A 90 8.54 -0.74 10.95
C GLY A 90 9.38 -1.99 10.63
N ASN A 91 10.34 -1.93 9.70
CA ASN A 91 11.13 -3.11 9.31
C ASN A 91 11.97 -3.69 10.45
N CYS A 92 12.43 -2.83 11.36
CA CYS A 92 13.22 -3.23 12.53
C CYS A 92 12.38 -3.73 13.71
N THR A 93 11.05 -3.85 13.60
CA THR A 93 10.18 -4.14 14.75
C THR A 93 10.55 -5.45 15.45
N GLY A 94 10.68 -6.55 14.70
CA GLY A 94 11.05 -7.83 15.28
C GLY A 94 12.43 -7.79 15.95
N LEU A 95 13.38 -7.04 15.40
CA LEU A 95 14.70 -6.87 15.99
C LEU A 95 14.64 -6.03 17.28
N VAL A 96 13.80 -5.00 17.32
CA VAL A 96 13.54 -4.21 18.55
C VAL A 96 12.89 -5.09 19.63
N GLU A 97 11.92 -5.94 19.26
CA GLU A 97 11.30 -6.90 20.17
C GLU A 97 12.30 -7.93 20.69
N GLN A 98 13.23 -8.40 19.85
CA GLN A 98 14.33 -9.27 20.28
C GLN A 98 15.28 -8.56 21.25
N VAL A 99 15.59 -7.27 21.05
CA VAL A 99 16.39 -6.47 22.01
C VAL A 99 15.64 -6.30 23.33
N LEU A 100 14.33 -6.05 23.29
CA LEU A 100 13.48 -5.98 24.48
C LEU A 100 13.50 -7.31 25.24
N ALA A 101 13.24 -8.42 24.55
CA ALA A 101 13.26 -9.76 25.11
C ALA A 101 14.63 -10.13 25.68
N SER A 102 15.73 -9.80 24.99
CA SER A 102 17.09 -10.10 25.48
C SER A 102 17.50 -9.27 26.69
N THR A 103 16.96 -8.05 26.84
CA THR A 103 17.36 -7.10 27.90
C THR A 103 16.49 -7.27 29.15
N LEU A 104 15.19 -7.50 28.98
CA LEU A 104 14.22 -7.67 30.09
C LEU A 104 14.06 -9.13 30.53
N GLY A 105 14.46 -10.10 29.70
CA GLY A 105 14.33 -11.53 30.00
C GLY A 105 12.88 -11.95 30.25
N ASP A 106 12.65 -12.72 31.32
CA ASP A 106 11.32 -13.22 31.72
C ASP A 106 10.31 -12.11 32.07
N GLU A 107 10.77 -10.87 32.30
CA GLU A 107 9.88 -9.71 32.53
C GLU A 107 9.26 -9.19 31.23
N PHE A 108 9.80 -9.56 30.07
CA PHE A 108 9.21 -9.21 28.78
C PHE A 108 8.06 -10.15 28.45
N GLN A 109 6.84 -9.66 28.65
CA GLN A 109 5.67 -10.30 28.04
C GLN A 109 5.39 -9.64 26.70
N VAL A 110 5.37 -10.42 25.63
CA VAL A 110 4.86 -9.97 24.33
C VAL A 110 3.44 -9.46 24.58
N PRO A 111 3.15 -8.16 24.37
CA PRO A 111 1.83 -7.63 24.66
C PRO A 111 0.80 -8.39 23.84
N ALA A 112 -0.16 -9.04 24.49
CA ALA A 112 -1.31 -9.60 23.80
C ALA A 112 -1.99 -8.45 23.04
N PRO A 113 -2.29 -8.59 21.74
CA PRO A 113 -2.92 -7.51 20.99
C PRO A 113 -4.29 -7.15 21.63
N SER A 114 -4.37 -6.00 22.31
CA SER A 114 -5.60 -5.51 22.92
C SER A 114 -6.39 -4.69 21.89
N GLY A 115 -6.96 -5.36 20.91
CA GLY A 115 -7.73 -4.74 19.83
C GLY A 115 -6.89 -3.97 18.81
N ILE A 116 -7.57 -3.17 17.97
CA ILE A 116 -6.92 -2.48 16.83
C ILE A 116 -6.08 -1.25 17.23
N CYS A 117 -6.34 -0.68 18.41
CA CYS A 117 -5.62 0.47 18.99
C CYS A 117 -6.07 0.69 20.44
N GLY A 118 -5.40 1.57 21.20
CA GLY A 118 -5.75 1.86 22.61
C GLY A 118 -7.16 2.43 22.88
N CYS A 119 -7.95 2.73 21.84
CA CYS A 119 -9.33 3.19 22.00
C CYS A 119 -10.34 2.04 22.19
N THR A 120 -9.95 0.78 21.97
CA THR A 120 -10.85 -0.38 22.01
C THR A 120 -10.07 -1.67 22.30
N ASP A 121 -10.74 -2.68 22.86
CA ASP A 121 -10.17 -4.03 23.01
C ASP A 121 -10.61 -4.97 21.87
N HIS A 122 -11.43 -4.47 20.94
CA HIS A 122 -12.00 -5.28 19.86
C HIS A 122 -11.04 -5.44 18.68
N SER A 123 -11.01 -6.65 18.13
CA SER A 123 -10.27 -6.97 16.91
C SER A 123 -10.92 -6.37 15.67
N HIS A 124 -10.21 -6.38 14.54
CA HIS A 124 -10.79 -5.96 13.26
C HIS A 124 -11.98 -6.85 12.87
N GLU A 125 -11.90 -8.14 13.17
CA GLU A 125 -12.89 -9.17 12.90
C GLU A 125 -14.16 -8.94 13.74
N ASP A 126 -14.01 -8.62 15.03
CA ASP A 126 -15.14 -8.28 15.90
C ASP A 126 -15.90 -7.06 15.38
N ILE A 127 -15.16 -6.02 14.98
CA ILE A 127 -15.72 -4.77 14.46
C ILE A 127 -16.52 -5.04 13.18
N ARG A 128 -15.95 -5.75 12.21
CA ARG A 128 -16.65 -6.09 10.96
C ARG A 128 -17.91 -6.90 11.23
N ARG A 129 -17.83 -7.89 12.12
CA ARG A 129 -18.97 -8.74 12.49
C ARG A 129 -20.12 -7.90 13.06
N VAL A 130 -19.84 -6.97 13.98
CA VAL A 130 -20.86 -6.12 14.61
C VAL A 130 -21.45 -5.11 13.62
N ILE A 131 -20.61 -4.48 12.79
CA ILE A 131 -21.10 -3.57 11.72
C ILE A 131 -22.15 -4.27 10.86
N LYS A 132 -21.87 -5.51 10.46
CA LYS A 132 -22.76 -6.31 9.62
C LYS A 132 -23.99 -6.81 10.37
N SER A 133 -23.80 -7.48 11.50
CA SER A 133 -24.89 -8.16 12.22
C SER A 133 -25.93 -7.20 12.80
N GLN A 134 -25.51 -5.99 13.17
CA GLN A 134 -26.39 -4.96 13.71
C GLN A 134 -26.72 -3.85 12.70
N ALA A 135 -26.31 -4.00 11.44
CA ALA A 135 -26.54 -3.01 10.38
C ALA A 135 -26.11 -1.58 10.75
N LEU A 136 -24.95 -1.43 11.40
CA LEU A 136 -24.44 -0.12 11.85
C LEU A 136 -23.87 0.68 10.68
N LYS A 137 -24.39 1.88 10.49
CA LYS A 137 -24.11 2.76 9.33
C LYS A 137 -23.52 4.12 9.70
N SER A 138 -22.89 4.23 10.87
CA SER A 138 -22.15 5.43 11.25
C SER A 138 -21.03 5.13 12.26
N ILE A 139 -19.93 5.88 12.19
CA ILE A 139 -18.81 5.76 13.15
C ILE A 139 -19.31 5.89 14.60
N PRO A 140 -20.14 6.90 14.96
CA PRO A 140 -20.64 7.02 16.33
C PRO A 140 -21.47 5.82 16.80
N ALA A 141 -22.30 5.23 15.93
CA ALA A 141 -23.09 4.05 16.28
C ALA A 141 -22.20 2.84 16.58
N VAL A 142 -21.17 2.60 15.77
CA VAL A 142 -20.19 1.52 16.03
C VAL A 142 -19.44 1.75 17.33
N MET A 143 -18.96 2.98 17.55
CA MET A 143 -18.24 3.31 18.78
C MET A 143 -19.12 3.17 20.03
N GLN A 144 -20.39 3.59 19.96
CA GLN A 144 -21.33 3.47 21.07
C GLN A 144 -21.64 2.00 21.36
N GLU A 145 -22.01 1.23 20.34
CA GLU A 145 -22.40 -0.18 20.49
C GLU A 145 -21.25 -1.02 21.03
N MET A 146 -20.03 -0.79 20.54
CA MET A 146 -18.85 -1.56 20.93
C MET A 146 -18.14 -0.99 22.18
N GLY A 147 -18.70 0.02 22.84
CA GLY A 147 -18.14 0.59 24.07
C GLY A 147 -16.74 1.20 23.89
N TRP A 148 -16.54 2.02 22.86
CA TRP A 148 -15.26 2.69 22.60
C TRP A 148 -14.81 3.53 23.80
N LYS A 149 -13.54 3.41 24.20
CA LYS A 149 -12.98 4.10 25.37
C LYS A 149 -12.83 5.61 25.18
N THR A 150 -12.81 6.06 23.92
CA THR A 150 -12.64 7.47 23.55
C THR A 150 -13.84 7.95 22.73
N SER A 151 -14.32 9.17 22.98
CA SER A 151 -15.51 9.73 22.32
C SER A 151 -15.36 9.98 20.82
N CYS A 152 -14.14 10.22 20.32
CA CYS A 152 -13.89 10.56 18.91
C CYS A 152 -13.03 9.54 18.16
N GLY A 153 -12.54 8.50 18.82
CA GLY A 153 -11.53 7.59 18.27
C GLY A 153 -10.18 8.27 18.03
N CYS A 154 -9.31 7.61 17.26
CA CYS A 154 -7.98 8.12 16.93
C CYS A 154 -7.66 7.92 15.44
N HIS A 155 -6.46 8.36 15.03
CA HIS A 155 -5.95 8.24 13.67
C HIS A 155 -5.73 6.79 13.18
N ILE A 156 -5.84 5.79 14.07
CA ILE A 156 -5.75 4.35 13.74
C ILE A 156 -7.14 3.78 13.49
N CYS A 157 -8.07 3.92 14.45
CA CYS A 157 -9.37 3.29 14.33
C CYS A 157 -10.34 4.03 13.41
N ARG A 158 -10.30 5.36 13.33
CA ARG A 158 -11.24 6.11 12.49
C ARG A 158 -11.14 5.73 11.01
N PRO A 159 -9.94 5.67 10.38
CA PRO A 159 -9.82 5.20 9.01
C PRO A 159 -10.33 3.76 8.81
N ALA A 160 -10.06 2.86 9.77
CA ALA A 160 -10.51 1.48 9.69
C ALA A 160 -12.05 1.38 9.74
N LEU A 161 -12.70 2.09 10.66
CA LEU A 161 -14.16 2.15 10.77
C LEU A 161 -14.79 2.73 9.50
N ASN A 162 -14.25 3.84 8.98
CA ASN A 162 -14.71 4.44 7.74
C ASN A 162 -14.63 3.44 6.58
N TYR A 163 -13.47 2.78 6.41
CA TYR A 163 -13.26 1.79 5.37
C TYR A 163 -14.22 0.59 5.47
N TYR A 164 -14.42 0.04 6.67
CA TYR A 164 -15.32 -1.11 6.86
C TYR A 164 -16.76 -0.79 6.51
N MET A 165 -17.25 0.39 6.84
CA MET A 165 -18.60 0.80 6.43
C MET A 165 -18.69 1.14 4.94
N ILE A 166 -17.65 1.69 4.32
CA ILE A 166 -17.60 1.87 2.85
C ILE A 166 -17.68 0.52 2.13
N ALA A 167 -16.99 -0.49 2.66
CA ALA A 167 -16.98 -1.82 2.08
C ALA A 167 -18.31 -2.56 2.27
N GLU A 168 -18.94 -2.45 3.44
CA GLU A 168 -20.20 -3.15 3.77
C GLU A 168 -21.44 -2.43 3.22
N TRP A 169 -21.49 -1.09 3.31
CA TRP A 169 -22.66 -0.27 3.02
C TRP A 169 -22.40 0.80 1.94
N PRO A 170 -21.90 0.44 0.74
CA PRO A 170 -21.44 1.43 -0.24
C PRO A 170 -22.52 2.42 -0.72
N LEU A 171 -23.80 2.03 -0.66
CA LEU A 171 -24.94 2.87 -1.07
C LEU A 171 -25.54 3.70 0.07
N GLU A 172 -25.30 3.31 1.33
CA GLU A 172 -26.02 3.86 2.48
C GLU A 172 -25.10 4.64 3.43
N TYR A 173 -23.83 4.27 3.52
CA TYR A 173 -22.85 4.96 4.34
C TYR A 173 -22.25 6.15 3.59
N ALA A 174 -22.34 7.34 4.21
CA ALA A 174 -21.64 8.52 3.73
C ALA A 174 -20.18 8.49 4.19
N ASP A 175 -19.25 8.40 3.24
CA ASP A 175 -17.80 8.41 3.47
C ASP A 175 -17.37 9.62 4.33
N ASP A 176 -16.79 9.34 5.50
CA ASP A 176 -16.24 10.36 6.37
C ASP A 176 -14.83 10.77 5.91
N LEU A 177 -14.79 11.81 5.08
CA LEU A 177 -13.54 12.39 4.57
C LEU A 177 -12.55 12.80 5.68
N GLN A 178 -13.00 13.12 6.89
CA GLN A 178 -12.09 13.46 8.00
C GLN A 178 -11.39 12.23 8.58
N SER A 179 -12.00 11.06 8.43
CA SER A 179 -11.42 9.78 8.84
C SER A 179 -10.43 9.22 7.82
N ARG A 180 -10.27 9.86 6.65
CA ARG A 180 -9.26 9.47 5.65
C ARG A 180 -7.90 10.11 5.92
N PHE A 181 -6.84 9.44 5.47
CA PHE A 181 -5.52 10.06 5.43
C PHE A 181 -5.54 11.30 4.52
N VAL A 182 -4.69 12.29 4.82
CA VAL A 182 -4.64 13.56 4.08
C VAL A 182 -4.53 13.35 2.56
N ASN A 183 -3.74 12.37 2.13
CA ASN A 183 -3.54 12.05 0.73
C ASN A 183 -4.78 11.52 0.02
N GLU A 184 -5.64 10.83 0.76
CA GLU A 184 -6.91 10.30 0.26
C GLU A 184 -8.00 11.36 0.27
N ARG A 185 -8.07 12.16 1.35
CA ARG A 185 -9.00 13.29 1.48
C ARG A 185 -8.78 14.40 0.46
N ASN A 186 -7.52 14.64 0.12
CA ASN A 186 -7.12 15.68 -0.82
C ASN A 186 -6.94 15.16 -2.24
N HIS A 187 -6.93 13.84 -2.45
CA HIS A 187 -6.62 13.21 -3.75
C HIS A 187 -5.30 13.70 -4.37
N ALA A 188 -4.36 14.12 -3.52
CA ALA A 188 -3.04 14.66 -3.83
C ALA A 188 -2.08 14.27 -2.70
N ASN A 189 -0.82 13.99 -3.03
CA ASN A 189 0.14 13.52 -2.04
C ASN A 189 0.91 14.69 -1.42
N ILE A 190 0.83 14.85 -0.10
CA ILE A 190 1.63 15.84 0.61
C ILE A 190 3.11 15.42 0.66
N GLN A 191 4.00 16.38 0.42
CA GLN A 191 5.44 16.23 0.42
C GLN A 191 6.05 16.74 1.73
N LYS A 192 7.37 16.52 1.91
CA LYS A 192 8.08 16.83 3.15
C LYS A 192 8.05 18.33 3.50
N ASP A 193 8.04 19.19 2.49
CA ASP A 193 8.01 20.64 2.60
C ASP A 193 6.59 21.23 2.64
N GLY A 194 5.55 20.37 2.71
CA GLY A 194 4.15 20.79 2.71
C GLY A 194 3.56 21.04 1.32
N THR A 195 4.36 20.96 0.25
CA THR A 195 3.84 20.98 -1.13
C THR A 195 3.12 19.67 -1.46
N TYR A 196 2.56 19.58 -2.66
CA TYR A 196 1.81 18.43 -3.13
C TYR A 196 2.38 17.84 -4.42
N SER A 197 1.97 16.62 -4.73
CA SER A 197 2.22 16.00 -6.04
C SER A 197 0.93 15.73 -6.81
N VAL A 198 1.02 15.91 -8.13
CA VAL A 198 -0.06 15.71 -9.09
C VAL A 198 0.38 14.64 -10.09
N VAL A 199 -0.35 13.53 -10.10
CA VAL A 199 -0.09 12.39 -10.98
C VAL A 199 -1.35 12.13 -11.79
N PRO A 200 -1.42 12.57 -13.05
CA PRO A 200 -2.51 12.21 -13.95
C PRO A 200 -2.56 10.69 -14.19
N ARG A 201 -3.76 10.15 -14.41
CA ARG A 201 -3.93 8.75 -14.79
C ARG A 201 -3.51 8.56 -16.25
N MET A 202 -2.58 7.63 -16.49
CA MET A 202 -2.17 7.17 -17.83
C MET A 202 -2.56 5.70 -17.93
N TRP A 203 -3.68 5.41 -18.59
CA TRP A 203 -4.28 4.07 -18.58
C TRP A 203 -3.34 3.05 -19.24
N GLY A 204 -2.95 2.01 -18.52
CA GLY A 204 -1.98 1.01 -18.95
C GLY A 204 -0.58 1.58 -19.26
N GLY A 205 -0.29 2.82 -18.83
CA GLY A 205 0.93 3.56 -19.19
C GLY A 205 0.90 4.23 -20.56
N ILE A 206 -0.27 4.31 -21.20
CA ILE A 206 -0.46 4.93 -22.52
C ILE A 206 -0.85 6.41 -22.38
N THR A 207 -0.42 7.21 -23.35
CA THR A 207 -0.78 8.63 -23.46
C THR A 207 -0.78 9.10 -24.92
N THR A 208 -1.37 10.26 -25.16
CA THR A 208 -1.39 10.94 -26.47
C THR A 208 -0.47 12.17 -26.49
N PRO A 209 -0.04 12.65 -27.67
CA PRO A 209 0.68 13.91 -27.77
C PRO A 209 -0.07 15.12 -27.16
N GLN A 210 -1.40 15.11 -27.22
CA GLN A 210 -2.26 16.16 -26.65
C GLN A 210 -2.20 16.15 -25.12
N GLU A 211 -2.34 14.97 -24.50
CA GLU A 211 -2.21 14.81 -23.04
C GLU A 211 -0.79 15.17 -22.56
N LEU A 212 0.24 14.73 -23.28
CA LEU A 212 1.63 15.09 -22.96
C LEU A 212 1.88 16.60 -23.04
N ARG A 213 1.32 17.27 -24.05
CA ARG A 213 1.36 18.74 -24.12
C ARG A 213 0.63 19.37 -22.94
N ALA A 214 -0.56 18.90 -22.59
CA ALA A 214 -1.29 19.44 -21.44
C ALA A 214 -0.51 19.26 -20.12
N ILE A 215 0.20 18.15 -19.94
CA ILE A 215 1.09 17.94 -18.78
C ILE A 215 2.26 18.92 -18.81
N ALA A 216 2.87 19.15 -19.98
CA ALA A 216 3.97 20.11 -20.13
C ALA A 216 3.50 21.55 -19.89
N ASP A 217 2.37 21.95 -20.48
CA ASP A 217 1.77 23.28 -20.32
C ASP A 217 1.40 23.55 -18.85
N ALA A 218 0.83 22.55 -18.16
CA ALA A 218 0.58 22.63 -16.72
C ALA A 218 1.90 22.74 -15.93
N ALA A 219 2.93 21.98 -16.31
CA ALA A 219 4.21 22.03 -15.63
C ALA A 219 4.84 23.43 -15.71
N GLU A 220 4.80 24.07 -16.88
CA GLU A 220 5.28 25.43 -17.08
C GLU A 220 4.41 26.46 -16.35
N LYS A 221 3.08 26.41 -16.53
CA LYS A 221 2.13 27.38 -15.95
C LYS A 221 2.20 27.46 -14.43
N TYR A 222 2.38 26.32 -13.76
CA TYR A 222 2.42 26.22 -12.31
C TYR A 222 3.85 26.12 -11.75
N ASN A 223 4.86 26.43 -12.57
CA ASN A 223 6.28 26.44 -12.20
C ASN A 223 6.72 25.15 -11.48
N VAL A 224 6.34 24.00 -12.02
CA VAL A 224 6.60 22.69 -11.40
C VAL A 224 8.10 22.44 -11.33
N PRO A 225 8.70 22.37 -10.12
CA PRO A 225 10.15 22.29 -9.99
C PRO A 225 10.71 20.93 -10.41
N THR A 226 9.92 19.86 -10.38
CA THR A 226 10.40 18.52 -10.74
C THR A 226 9.30 17.68 -11.40
N ILE A 227 9.64 17.11 -12.56
CA ILE A 227 8.82 16.12 -13.27
C ILE A 227 9.53 14.78 -13.18
N HIS A 228 8.84 13.74 -12.71
CA HIS A 228 9.43 12.41 -12.51
C HIS A 228 8.63 11.30 -13.21
N VAL A 229 9.31 10.44 -13.97
CA VAL A 229 8.69 9.23 -14.54
C VAL A 229 8.74 8.11 -13.52
N THR A 230 7.57 7.67 -13.07
CA THR A 230 7.43 6.67 -12.00
C THR A 230 7.54 5.24 -12.52
N GLY A 231 7.92 4.30 -11.65
CA GLY A 231 7.95 2.86 -11.97
C GLY A 231 6.59 2.23 -12.29
N GLY A 232 5.49 2.96 -12.10
CA GLY A 232 4.14 2.57 -12.50
C GLY A 232 3.71 3.11 -13.88
N GLN A 233 4.67 3.53 -14.72
CA GLN A 233 4.43 4.08 -16.07
C GLN A 233 3.56 5.34 -16.05
N ARG A 234 3.88 6.28 -15.16
CA ARG A 234 3.16 7.56 -15.03
C ARG A 234 4.12 8.72 -14.83
N ILE A 235 3.66 9.94 -15.11
CA ILE A 235 4.38 11.18 -14.89
C ILE A 235 3.89 11.83 -13.58
N ASP A 236 4.81 12.19 -12.70
CA ASP A 236 4.57 12.84 -11.41
C ASP A 236 5.08 14.28 -11.44
N LEU A 237 4.19 15.23 -11.15
CA LEU A 237 4.48 16.66 -11.03
C LEU A 237 4.65 16.98 -9.54
N LEU A 238 5.88 17.28 -9.12
CA LEU A 238 6.27 17.43 -7.72
C LEU A 238 6.53 18.90 -7.39
N GLY A 239 6.11 19.35 -6.20
CA GLY A 239 6.39 20.68 -5.68
C GLY A 239 5.23 21.67 -5.85
N ILE A 240 4.00 21.16 -5.97
CA ILE A 240 2.82 21.98 -6.28
C ILE A 240 2.27 22.62 -5.02
N GLN A 241 1.98 23.92 -5.04
CA GLN A 241 1.31 24.58 -3.91
C GLN A 241 -0.12 24.05 -3.74
N ARG A 242 -0.61 24.07 -2.51
CA ARG A 242 -1.93 23.51 -2.19
C ARG A 242 -3.06 24.23 -2.93
N GLU A 243 -2.90 25.53 -3.07
CA GLU A 243 -3.84 26.49 -3.65
C GLU A 243 -3.97 26.28 -5.17
N ASP A 244 -2.92 25.79 -5.81
CA ASP A 244 -2.86 25.56 -7.27
C ASP A 244 -3.54 24.26 -7.71
N LEU A 245 -3.71 23.29 -6.80
CA LEU A 245 -4.25 21.97 -7.12
C LEU A 245 -5.56 22.04 -7.91
N PRO A 246 -6.59 22.82 -7.51
CA PRO A 246 -7.85 22.88 -8.26
C PRO A 246 -7.70 23.46 -9.67
N ALA A 247 -6.82 24.44 -9.84
CA ALA A 247 -6.63 25.08 -11.14
C ALA A 247 -5.82 24.17 -12.08
N MET A 248 -4.76 23.54 -11.57
CA MET A 248 -3.98 22.55 -12.32
C MET A 248 -4.85 21.37 -12.75
N TRP A 249 -5.68 20.81 -11.85
CA TRP A 249 -6.60 19.74 -12.22
C TRP A 249 -7.68 20.18 -13.20
N ALA A 250 -8.13 21.44 -13.17
CA ALA A 250 -9.05 21.94 -14.20
C ALA A 250 -8.41 21.90 -15.59
N ASP A 251 -7.15 22.34 -15.72
CA ASP A 251 -6.43 22.31 -16.99
C ASP A 251 -6.19 20.88 -17.49
N LEU A 252 -5.78 19.98 -16.60
CA LEU A 252 -5.59 18.56 -16.92
C LEU A 252 -6.90 17.86 -17.30
N ASN A 253 -7.99 18.13 -16.57
CA ASN A 253 -9.31 17.58 -16.86
C ASN A 253 -9.85 18.06 -18.22
N ASN A 254 -9.58 19.31 -18.60
CA ASN A 254 -9.92 19.84 -19.93
C ASN A 254 -9.21 19.09 -21.07
N ALA A 255 -8.05 18.49 -20.80
CA ALA A 255 -7.33 17.63 -21.73
C ALA A 255 -7.76 16.15 -21.66
N GLY A 256 -8.74 15.80 -20.82
CA GLY A 256 -9.25 14.44 -20.66
C GLY A 256 -8.50 13.58 -19.64
N LEU A 257 -7.52 14.16 -18.93
CA LEU A 257 -6.81 13.47 -17.85
C LEU A 257 -7.65 13.47 -16.57
N VAL A 258 -7.51 12.43 -15.75
CA VAL A 258 -8.22 12.30 -14.47
C VAL A 258 -7.25 11.96 -13.34
N SER A 259 -7.72 11.97 -12.08
CA SER A 259 -6.89 11.61 -10.94
C SER A 259 -6.20 10.25 -11.08
N GLY A 260 -4.88 10.26 -10.92
CA GLY A 260 -4.08 9.05 -10.88
C GLY A 260 -4.28 8.20 -9.62
N HIS A 261 -4.93 8.74 -8.57
CA HIS A 261 -5.05 8.10 -7.25
C HIS A 261 -3.71 7.55 -6.73
N ALA A 262 -2.60 8.25 -6.98
CA ALA A 262 -1.25 7.69 -6.82
C ALA A 262 -0.91 7.22 -5.39
N TYR A 263 -1.60 7.76 -4.39
CA TYR A 263 -1.37 7.47 -2.97
C TYR A 263 -2.58 6.92 -2.22
N SER A 264 -3.69 6.60 -2.90
CA SER A 264 -4.87 6.02 -2.26
C SER A 264 -4.58 4.66 -1.61
N LYS A 265 -5.40 4.27 -0.62
CA LYS A 265 -5.62 2.87 -0.25
C LYS A 265 -6.67 2.30 -1.22
N GLY A 266 -6.21 2.02 -2.43
CA GLY A 266 -7.02 1.63 -3.57
C GLY A 266 -6.15 1.16 -4.71
N LEU A 267 -6.74 1.01 -5.91
CA LEU A 267 -5.97 0.76 -7.12
C LEU A 267 -5.06 1.96 -7.47
N ARG A 268 -3.74 1.73 -7.45
CA ARG A 268 -2.76 2.77 -7.81
C ARG A 268 -2.34 2.75 -9.27
N THR A 269 -2.03 1.58 -9.83
CA THR A 269 -1.49 1.45 -11.18
C THR A 269 -1.71 0.03 -11.69
N VAL A 270 -1.93 -0.09 -13.00
CA VAL A 270 -1.82 -1.34 -13.74
C VAL A 270 -0.68 -1.17 -14.74
N LYS A 271 0.47 -1.79 -14.45
CA LYS A 271 1.65 -1.72 -15.31
C LYS A 271 1.49 -2.71 -16.48
N THR A 272 1.75 -2.29 -17.71
CA THR A 272 1.67 -3.18 -18.88
C THR A 272 2.99 -3.22 -19.63
N CYS A 273 3.25 -4.29 -20.38
CA CYS A 273 4.21 -4.20 -21.48
C CYS A 273 3.48 -3.89 -22.78
N VAL A 274 4.22 -3.59 -23.85
CA VAL A 274 3.66 -3.17 -25.15
C VAL A 274 2.92 -4.27 -25.93
N GLY A 275 2.73 -5.45 -25.33
CA GLY A 275 1.91 -6.55 -25.86
C GLY A 275 2.26 -7.04 -27.25
N SER A 276 1.34 -7.80 -27.84
CA SER A 276 1.37 -8.22 -29.26
C SER A 276 1.24 -7.05 -30.24
N ASP A 277 0.77 -5.89 -29.79
CA ASP A 277 0.59 -4.70 -30.61
C ASP A 277 1.92 -4.16 -31.18
N HIS A 278 3.00 -4.29 -30.40
CA HIS A 278 4.31 -3.76 -30.78
C HIS A 278 5.46 -4.75 -30.59
N CYS A 279 5.40 -5.64 -29.58
CA CYS A 279 6.50 -6.55 -29.31
C CYS A 279 6.45 -7.74 -30.25
N ARG A 280 7.56 -8.04 -30.95
CA ARG A 280 7.70 -9.26 -31.78
C ARG A 280 7.51 -10.57 -31.03
N PHE A 281 7.48 -10.52 -29.70
CA PHE A 281 7.28 -11.67 -28.83
C PHE A 281 6.01 -11.58 -27.98
N GLY A 282 5.21 -10.53 -28.16
CA GLY A 282 3.94 -10.42 -27.46
C GLY A 282 3.02 -11.53 -27.95
N THR A 283 2.62 -12.39 -27.03
CA THR A 283 1.72 -13.50 -27.30
C THR A 283 0.27 -13.04 -27.36
N GLN A 284 -0.10 -12.09 -26.48
CA GLN A 284 -1.43 -11.48 -26.46
C GLN A 284 -1.37 -9.98 -26.15
N ASP A 285 -2.52 -9.31 -26.28
CA ASP A 285 -2.69 -7.90 -25.98
C ASP A 285 -2.73 -7.66 -24.46
N SER A 286 -1.55 -7.43 -23.88
CA SER A 286 -1.44 -7.02 -22.47
C SER A 286 -1.88 -5.59 -22.20
N THR A 287 -1.79 -4.71 -23.19
CA THR A 287 -2.06 -3.28 -23.00
C THR A 287 -3.56 -3.04 -22.91
N GLY A 288 -4.34 -3.57 -23.84
CA GLY A 288 -5.80 -3.51 -23.82
C GLY A 288 -6.39 -4.17 -22.58
N LEU A 289 -5.92 -5.38 -22.21
CA LEU A 289 -6.34 -6.05 -20.98
C LEU A 289 -6.01 -5.23 -19.73
N GLY A 290 -4.78 -4.70 -19.64
CA GLY A 290 -4.38 -3.85 -18.52
C GLY A 290 -5.24 -2.58 -18.40
N ILE A 291 -5.57 -1.92 -19.50
CA ILE A 291 -6.45 -0.75 -19.53
C ILE A 291 -7.87 -1.11 -19.05
N LYS A 292 -8.42 -2.25 -19.49
CA LYS A 292 -9.75 -2.72 -19.07
C LYS A 292 -9.79 -2.96 -17.55
N LEU A 293 -8.84 -3.72 -17.02
CA LEU A 293 -8.70 -3.96 -15.58
C LEU A 293 -8.55 -2.65 -14.81
N GLU A 294 -7.73 -1.73 -15.32
CA GLU A 294 -7.51 -0.44 -14.65
C GLU A 294 -8.78 0.39 -14.56
N LYS A 295 -9.58 0.45 -15.64
CA LYS A 295 -10.84 1.20 -15.68
C LYS A 295 -11.92 0.56 -14.80
N ILE A 296 -12.03 -0.77 -14.79
CA ILE A 296 -13.00 -1.50 -13.95
C ILE A 296 -12.73 -1.25 -12.47
N LEU A 297 -11.45 -1.31 -12.07
CA LEU A 297 -11.02 -1.21 -10.68
C LEU A 297 -10.74 0.23 -10.24
N TRP A 298 -10.80 1.22 -11.13
CA TRP A 298 -10.53 2.61 -10.81
C TRP A 298 -11.58 3.18 -9.84
N GLY A 299 -11.11 3.94 -8.84
CA GLY A 299 -11.96 4.48 -7.78
C GLY A 299 -12.22 3.52 -6.63
N SER A 300 -11.83 2.24 -6.75
CA SER A 300 -12.03 1.27 -5.67
C SER A 300 -11.19 1.58 -4.44
N TRP A 301 -11.85 1.58 -3.28
CA TRP A 301 -11.20 1.61 -1.97
C TRP A 301 -10.94 0.19 -1.50
N THR A 302 -9.71 -0.05 -1.05
CA THR A 302 -9.23 -1.34 -0.57
C THR A 302 -8.55 -1.17 0.79
N PRO A 303 -8.37 -2.24 1.58
CA PRO A 303 -7.76 -2.17 2.90
C PRO A 303 -6.38 -1.50 2.88
N HIS A 304 -5.61 -1.75 1.82
CA HIS A 304 -4.37 -1.05 1.51
C HIS A 304 -4.21 -0.84 0.00
N LYS A 305 -3.17 -0.10 -0.45
CA LYS A 305 -2.79 0.05 -1.86
C LYS A 305 -2.70 -1.28 -2.60
N VAL A 306 -3.21 -1.31 -3.83
CA VAL A 306 -3.14 -2.44 -4.76
C VAL A 306 -2.47 -1.98 -6.06
N LYS A 307 -1.54 -2.78 -6.57
CA LYS A 307 -0.90 -2.63 -7.87
C LYS A 307 -1.12 -3.88 -8.69
N LEU A 308 -1.42 -3.72 -9.97
CA LEU A 308 -1.51 -4.83 -10.91
C LEU A 308 -0.41 -4.73 -11.96
N ALA A 309 -0.14 -5.85 -12.63
CA ALA A 309 0.55 -5.79 -13.90
C ALA A 309 0.09 -6.90 -14.86
N VAL A 310 0.13 -6.57 -16.15
CA VAL A 310 -0.21 -7.49 -17.25
C VAL A 310 0.97 -7.57 -18.20
N SER A 311 1.54 -8.75 -18.34
CA SER A 311 2.64 -9.05 -19.26
C SER A 311 2.14 -9.89 -20.42
N GLY A 312 2.36 -9.43 -21.65
CA GLY A 312 1.88 -10.09 -22.87
C GLY A 312 2.62 -11.37 -23.25
N CYS A 313 3.66 -11.76 -22.51
CA CYS A 313 4.38 -13.03 -22.67
C CYS A 313 5.14 -13.39 -21.37
N PRO A 314 5.66 -14.63 -21.23
CA PRO A 314 6.42 -15.08 -20.06
C PRO A 314 7.71 -14.30 -19.74
N ARG A 315 8.19 -13.42 -20.63
CA ARG A 315 9.34 -12.54 -20.32
C ARG A 315 9.05 -11.52 -19.23
N ASN A 316 7.77 -11.32 -18.91
CA ASN A 316 7.35 -10.61 -17.70
C ASN A 316 7.87 -9.15 -17.60
N CYS A 317 7.92 -8.41 -18.71
CA CYS A 317 8.45 -7.03 -18.72
C CYS A 317 7.65 -6.05 -17.83
N ALA A 318 6.39 -6.39 -17.49
CA ALA A 318 5.58 -5.60 -16.56
C ALA A 318 5.81 -5.96 -15.08
N GLU A 319 6.65 -6.97 -14.80
CA GLU A 319 6.96 -7.48 -13.45
C GLU A 319 5.70 -7.98 -12.71
N ALA A 320 4.84 -8.73 -13.41
CA ALA A 320 3.59 -9.28 -12.91
C ALA A 320 3.77 -10.17 -11.67
N THR A 321 4.84 -10.96 -11.62
CA THR A 321 5.16 -11.90 -10.53
C THR A 321 5.52 -11.26 -9.18
N CYS A 322 5.52 -9.92 -9.07
CA CYS A 322 5.74 -9.21 -7.80
C CYS A 322 4.72 -8.10 -7.54
N LYS A 323 3.59 -8.10 -8.26
CA LYS A 323 2.45 -7.19 -8.02
C LYS A 323 1.40 -7.87 -7.16
N ASP A 324 0.51 -7.06 -6.57
CA ASP A 324 -0.56 -7.60 -5.72
C ASP A 324 -1.50 -8.54 -6.51
N LEU A 325 -1.65 -8.29 -7.82
CA LEU A 325 -2.22 -9.21 -8.81
C LEU A 325 -1.44 -9.10 -10.13
N GLY A 326 -0.98 -10.24 -10.64
CA GLY A 326 -0.23 -10.37 -11.87
C GLY A 326 -0.98 -11.20 -12.91
N VAL A 327 -0.85 -10.80 -14.18
CA VAL A 327 -1.32 -11.58 -15.32
C VAL A 327 -0.16 -11.78 -16.28
N ILE A 328 0.11 -13.03 -16.65
CA ILE A 328 1.06 -13.40 -17.70
C ILE A 328 0.28 -14.09 -18.82
N CYS A 329 0.29 -13.47 -19.99
CA CYS A 329 -0.28 -14.06 -21.19
C CYS A 329 0.66 -15.15 -21.72
N VAL A 330 0.06 -16.27 -22.13
CA VAL A 330 0.69 -17.41 -22.81
C VAL A 330 -0.14 -17.79 -24.03
N ASP A 331 0.38 -18.64 -24.91
CA ASP A 331 -0.33 -19.02 -26.15
C ASP A 331 -1.65 -19.73 -25.83
N SER A 332 -1.71 -20.44 -24.70
CA SER A 332 -2.87 -21.22 -24.24
C SER A 332 -3.86 -20.42 -23.38
N GLY A 333 -3.68 -19.11 -23.21
CA GLY A 333 -4.53 -18.28 -22.34
C GLY A 333 -3.73 -17.41 -21.37
N TYR A 334 -4.19 -17.31 -20.13
CA TYR A 334 -3.71 -16.34 -19.15
C TYR A 334 -3.42 -17.01 -17.81
N GLN A 335 -2.22 -16.80 -17.28
CA GLN A 335 -1.84 -17.19 -15.94
C GLN A 335 -2.11 -16.01 -15.00
N VAL A 336 -3.02 -16.19 -14.06
CA VAL A 336 -3.38 -15.20 -13.04
C VAL A 336 -2.74 -15.60 -11.72
N SER A 337 -2.01 -14.67 -11.12
CA SER A 337 -1.36 -14.84 -9.82
C SER A 337 -1.60 -13.63 -8.92
N VAL A 338 -1.52 -13.82 -7.61
CA VAL A 338 -1.88 -12.80 -6.61
C VAL A 338 -0.87 -12.77 -5.47
N ALA A 339 -1.08 -11.88 -4.49
CA ALA A 339 -0.27 -11.84 -3.25
C ALA A 339 1.23 -11.52 -3.45
N GLY A 340 1.61 -10.91 -4.57
CA GLY A 340 2.98 -10.44 -4.77
C GLY A 340 3.26 -9.08 -4.10
N ALA A 341 4.53 -8.81 -3.83
CA ALA A 341 5.01 -7.52 -3.32
C ALA A 341 6.45 -7.22 -3.75
N ALA A 342 6.73 -5.96 -4.09
CA ALA A 342 8.08 -5.45 -4.34
C ALA A 342 8.35 -4.21 -3.48
N GLY A 343 8.03 -4.31 -2.18
CA GLY A 343 8.11 -3.21 -1.22
C GLY A 343 9.18 -3.46 -0.17
N MET A 344 8.81 -3.26 1.10
CA MET A 344 9.66 -3.62 2.25
C MET A 344 9.93 -5.12 2.29
N GLU A 345 8.91 -5.92 1.96
CA GLU A 345 9.03 -7.34 1.71
C GLU A 345 8.94 -7.57 0.20
N LEU A 346 9.87 -8.38 -0.31
CA LEU A 346 9.78 -8.97 -1.63
C LEU A 346 9.02 -10.29 -1.49
N LYS A 347 7.87 -10.39 -2.17
CA LYS A 347 7.05 -11.60 -2.23
C LYS A 347 6.77 -11.91 -3.69
N GLU A 348 7.12 -13.12 -4.10
CA GLU A 348 6.64 -13.68 -5.35
C GLU A 348 5.12 -13.89 -5.27
N THR A 349 4.43 -13.75 -6.39
CA THR A 349 2.99 -14.04 -6.46
C THR A 349 2.71 -15.53 -6.32
N GLU A 350 1.60 -15.87 -5.69
CA GLU A 350 1.05 -17.22 -5.63
C GLU A 350 0.05 -17.43 -6.79
N ALA A 351 0.05 -18.61 -7.40
CA ALA A 351 -0.80 -18.92 -8.54
C ALA A 351 -2.28 -18.99 -8.12
N LEU A 352 -3.15 -18.25 -8.82
CA LEU A 352 -4.60 -18.27 -8.58
C LEU A 352 -5.31 -19.21 -9.56
N ALA A 353 -5.12 -18.99 -10.86
CA ALA A 353 -5.73 -19.82 -11.90
C ALA A 353 -5.04 -19.63 -13.26
N THR A 354 -5.24 -20.59 -14.17
CA THR A 354 -4.96 -20.41 -15.60
C THR A 354 -6.29 -20.47 -16.34
N VAL A 355 -6.60 -19.44 -17.14
CA VAL A 355 -7.88 -19.29 -17.83
C VAL A 355 -7.69 -19.05 -19.31
N ALA A 356 -8.69 -19.38 -20.13
CA ALA A 356 -8.57 -19.31 -21.58
C ALA A 356 -8.88 -17.90 -22.11
N THR A 357 -9.77 -17.17 -21.45
CA THR A 357 -10.32 -15.91 -21.98
C THR A 357 -9.96 -14.70 -21.14
N GLU A 358 -9.95 -13.54 -21.80
CA GLU A 358 -9.73 -12.25 -21.16
C GLU A 358 -10.83 -11.94 -20.10
N GLN A 359 -12.08 -12.31 -20.38
CA GLN A 359 -13.19 -12.06 -19.47
C GLN A 359 -13.03 -12.85 -18.16
N GLU A 360 -12.57 -14.09 -18.21
CA GLU A 360 -12.28 -14.88 -17.01
C GLU A 360 -11.19 -14.24 -16.15
N VAL A 361 -10.17 -13.61 -16.77
CA VAL A 361 -9.14 -12.86 -16.04
C VAL A 361 -9.78 -11.68 -15.30
N ILE A 362 -10.66 -10.94 -15.98
CA ILE A 362 -11.38 -9.80 -15.41
C ILE A 362 -12.23 -10.24 -14.22
N ASP A 363 -13.03 -11.30 -14.37
CA ASP A 363 -13.91 -11.81 -13.33
C ASP A 363 -13.12 -12.29 -12.10
N LEU A 364 -12.02 -13.04 -12.33
CA LEU A 364 -11.13 -13.47 -11.25
C LEU A 364 -10.48 -12.28 -10.53
N ALA A 365 -10.02 -11.27 -11.28
CA ALA A 365 -9.39 -10.10 -10.69
C ALA A 365 -10.39 -9.28 -9.86
N VAL A 366 -11.59 -9.05 -10.38
CA VAL A 366 -12.64 -8.34 -9.66
C VAL A 366 -13.06 -9.10 -8.42
N ALA A 367 -13.30 -10.41 -8.52
CA ALA A 367 -13.71 -11.23 -7.40
C ALA A 367 -12.63 -11.34 -6.32
N PHE A 368 -11.35 -11.50 -6.69
CA PHE A 368 -10.24 -11.48 -5.75
C PHE A 368 -10.17 -10.14 -5.00
N ILE A 369 -10.27 -9.01 -5.72
CA ILE A 369 -10.25 -7.68 -5.10
C ILE A 369 -11.46 -7.48 -4.18
N GLN A 370 -12.66 -7.93 -4.58
CA GLN A 370 -13.84 -7.83 -3.72
C GLN A 370 -13.71 -8.69 -2.46
N LEU A 371 -13.24 -9.93 -2.60
CA LEU A 371 -13.02 -10.82 -1.45
C LEU A 371 -12.00 -10.20 -0.48
N TYR A 372 -10.90 -9.65 -1.00
CA TYR A 372 -9.92 -8.90 -0.22
C TYR A 372 -10.56 -7.69 0.48
N ARG A 373 -11.45 -6.95 -0.20
CA ARG A 373 -12.13 -5.80 0.40
C ARG A 373 -13.01 -6.19 1.59
N GLU A 374 -13.73 -7.29 1.46
CA GLU A 374 -14.70 -7.77 2.44
C GLU A 374 -14.05 -8.47 3.65
N SER A 375 -12.90 -9.12 3.46
CA SER A 375 -12.36 -10.04 4.49
C SER A 375 -11.04 -9.61 5.12
N ALA A 376 -10.26 -8.73 4.50
CA ALA A 376 -8.96 -8.34 5.05
C ALA A 376 -9.06 -7.22 6.10
N ASN A 377 -8.10 -7.18 7.01
CA ASN A 377 -7.97 -6.11 7.98
C ASN A 377 -7.48 -4.83 7.29
N TYR A 378 -7.99 -3.68 7.73
CA TYR A 378 -7.54 -2.40 7.23
C TYR A 378 -6.03 -2.26 7.37
N LEU A 379 -5.36 -1.78 6.33
CA LEU A 379 -3.91 -1.72 6.14
C LEU A 379 -3.16 -3.04 5.91
N ASP A 380 -3.81 -4.21 5.91
CA ASP A 380 -3.17 -5.42 5.40
C ASP A 380 -3.02 -5.33 3.89
N ARG A 381 -1.81 -5.60 3.39
CA ARG A 381 -1.59 -5.85 1.95
C ARG A 381 -2.17 -7.21 1.57
N PRO A 382 -2.53 -7.42 0.29
CA PRO A 382 -3.01 -8.72 -0.19
C PRO A 382 -2.14 -9.90 0.25
N TYR A 383 -0.81 -9.81 0.16
CA TYR A 383 0.08 -10.89 0.61
C TYR A 383 -0.02 -11.20 2.12
N LYS A 384 -0.21 -10.18 2.97
CA LYS A 384 -0.38 -10.39 4.42
C LYS A 384 -1.72 -11.03 4.73
N TRP A 385 -2.74 -10.64 3.98
CA TRP A 385 -4.08 -11.20 4.13
C TRP A 385 -4.12 -12.66 3.65
N VAL A 386 -3.60 -12.96 2.46
CA VAL A 386 -3.52 -14.33 1.93
C VAL A 386 -2.72 -15.24 2.87
N ALA A 387 -1.61 -14.76 3.45
CA ALA A 387 -0.86 -15.51 4.45
C ALA A 387 -1.66 -15.85 5.72
N LYS A 388 -2.71 -15.09 6.06
CA LYS A 388 -3.59 -15.35 7.22
C LYS A 388 -4.74 -16.30 6.89
N VAL A 389 -5.38 -16.11 5.74
CA VAL A 389 -6.58 -16.89 5.35
C VAL A 389 -6.25 -18.18 4.61
N GLY A 390 -5.05 -18.27 4.04
CA GLY A 390 -4.60 -19.39 3.21
C GLY A 390 -5.02 -19.23 1.74
N MET A 391 -4.11 -19.56 0.83
CA MET A 391 -4.36 -19.50 -0.61
C MET A 391 -5.45 -20.49 -1.05
N ASP A 392 -5.51 -21.68 -0.44
CA ASP A 392 -6.54 -22.68 -0.72
C ASP A 392 -7.96 -22.15 -0.47
N TRP A 393 -8.14 -21.37 0.62
CA TRP A 393 -9.42 -20.73 0.89
C TRP A 393 -9.75 -19.70 -0.19
N VAL A 394 -8.80 -18.84 -0.58
CA VAL A 394 -9.02 -17.89 -1.68
C VAL A 394 -9.42 -18.60 -2.98
N ILE A 395 -8.76 -19.70 -3.32
CA ILE A 395 -9.07 -20.52 -4.50
C ILE A 395 -10.50 -21.07 -4.40
N SER A 396 -10.88 -21.65 -3.25
CA SER A 396 -12.24 -22.16 -3.04
C SER A 396 -13.31 -21.09 -3.26
N GLN A 397 -13.04 -19.85 -2.85
CA GLN A 397 -14.02 -18.76 -2.88
C GLN A 397 -14.12 -18.09 -4.26
N VAL A 398 -13.01 -18.01 -5.00
CA VAL A 398 -12.92 -17.21 -6.23
C VAL A 398 -12.85 -18.07 -7.48
N VAL A 399 -12.21 -19.25 -7.42
CA VAL A 399 -11.97 -20.10 -8.59
C VAL A 399 -12.99 -21.23 -8.65
N GLU A 400 -13.11 -22.01 -7.57
CA GLU A 400 -13.94 -23.22 -7.53
C GLU A 400 -15.44 -22.91 -7.41
N ASP A 401 -15.79 -21.88 -6.63
CA ASP A 401 -17.17 -21.41 -6.48
C ASP A 401 -17.51 -20.32 -7.50
N ALA A 402 -18.03 -20.74 -8.66
CA ALA A 402 -18.43 -19.84 -9.73
C ALA A 402 -19.62 -18.94 -9.36
N GLU A 403 -20.54 -19.41 -8.53
CA GLU A 403 -21.69 -18.61 -8.07
C GLU A 403 -21.22 -17.50 -7.13
N ASN A 404 -20.35 -17.82 -6.17
CA ASN A 404 -19.75 -16.83 -5.30
C ASN A 404 -18.85 -15.85 -6.06
N ARG A 405 -18.07 -16.31 -7.06
CA ARG A 405 -17.31 -15.41 -7.95
C ARG A 405 -18.22 -14.39 -8.63
N ALA A 406 -19.36 -14.82 -9.18
CA ALA A 406 -20.33 -13.92 -9.80
C ALA A 406 -20.93 -12.93 -8.78
N ALA A 407 -21.30 -13.41 -7.59
CA ALA A 407 -21.83 -12.58 -6.52
C ALA A 407 -20.82 -11.54 -6.01
N LEU A 408 -19.53 -11.90 -5.92
CA LEU A 408 -18.44 -10.97 -5.61
C LEU A 408 -18.32 -9.88 -6.70
N CYS A 409 -18.39 -10.26 -7.98
CA CYS A 409 -18.35 -9.29 -9.07
C CYS A 409 -19.55 -8.32 -9.05
N GLU A 410 -20.75 -8.82 -8.77
CA GLU A 410 -21.96 -7.99 -8.64
C GLU A 410 -21.82 -6.98 -7.49
N ARG A 411 -21.41 -7.43 -6.30
CA ARG A 411 -21.19 -6.54 -5.15
C ARG A 411 -20.09 -5.51 -5.41
N PHE A 412 -19.04 -5.89 -6.14
CA PHE A 412 -18.01 -4.96 -6.57
C PHE A 412 -18.59 -3.85 -7.45
N GLU A 413 -19.41 -4.21 -8.46
CA GLU A 413 -20.01 -3.24 -9.36
C GLU A 413 -20.99 -2.30 -8.65
N ILE A 414 -21.80 -2.81 -7.72
CA ILE A 414 -22.65 -1.98 -6.84
C ILE A 414 -21.79 -0.93 -6.13
N SER A 415 -20.65 -1.34 -5.57
CA SER A 415 -19.75 -0.40 -4.92
C SER A 415 -19.13 0.60 -5.90
N GLN A 416 -18.72 0.17 -7.09
CA GLN A 416 -18.12 1.06 -8.09
C GLN A 416 -19.11 2.06 -8.69
N SER A 417 -20.41 1.78 -8.67
CA SER A 417 -21.44 2.75 -9.09
C SER A 417 -21.37 4.09 -8.33
N VAL A 418 -20.78 4.08 -7.12
CA VAL A 418 -20.61 5.28 -6.28
C VAL A 418 -19.22 5.91 -6.46
N TYR A 419 -18.18 5.09 -6.57
CA TYR A 419 -16.78 5.52 -6.43
C TYR A 419 -15.99 5.60 -7.75
N ARG A 420 -16.45 4.99 -8.85
CA ARG A 420 -15.78 5.04 -10.16
C ARG A 420 -16.04 6.37 -10.86
N LYS A 421 -15.55 7.46 -10.26
CA LYS A 421 -15.63 8.84 -10.74
C LYS A 421 -14.35 9.60 -10.40
N ASP A 422 -14.04 10.62 -11.20
CA ASP A 422 -12.88 11.46 -10.94
C ASP A 422 -13.16 12.37 -9.72
N PRO A 423 -12.35 12.30 -8.64
CA PRO A 423 -12.55 13.16 -7.48
C PRO A 423 -12.32 14.65 -7.77
N TRP A 424 -11.60 14.99 -8.84
CA TRP A 424 -11.30 16.37 -9.22
C TRP A 424 -12.36 16.99 -10.14
N ALA A 425 -13.23 16.21 -10.77
CA ALA A 425 -14.28 16.70 -11.67
C ALA A 425 -15.16 17.80 -11.03
N GLU A 426 -15.52 17.66 -9.76
CA GLU A 426 -16.24 18.70 -9.01
C GLU A 426 -15.28 19.70 -8.34
N GLN A 427 -14.20 19.22 -7.72
CA GLN A 427 -13.29 20.06 -6.92
C GLN A 427 -12.47 21.07 -7.75
N ALA A 428 -12.30 20.82 -9.05
CA ALA A 428 -11.58 21.70 -9.98
C ALA A 428 -12.44 22.85 -10.51
N LYS A 429 -13.78 22.79 -10.32
CA LYS A 429 -14.71 23.84 -10.77
C LYS A 429 -14.43 25.16 -10.02
N PRO A 430 -14.55 26.33 -10.69
CA PRO A 430 -14.28 27.64 -10.08
C PRO A 430 -15.01 27.89 -8.76
N GLU A 431 -16.23 27.39 -8.62
CA GLU A 431 -17.08 27.53 -7.42
C GLU A 431 -16.55 26.82 -6.16
N TYR A 432 -15.70 25.78 -6.32
CA TYR A 432 -15.12 25.03 -5.21
C TYR A 432 -13.74 25.55 -4.78
N ARG A 433 -13.08 26.38 -5.59
CA ARG A 433 -11.73 26.93 -5.33
C ARG A 433 -11.65 27.73 -4.01
N PRO A 434 -12.60 28.63 -3.67
CA PRO A 434 -12.44 29.53 -2.51
C PRO A 434 -12.65 28.87 -1.14
N ARG A 435 -13.27 27.68 -1.06
CA ARG A 435 -13.76 27.14 0.23
C ARG A 435 -12.84 26.15 0.92
N LYS A 436 -12.09 25.31 0.17
CA LYS A 436 -11.23 24.23 0.73
C LYS A 436 -9.74 24.49 0.53
N TRP A 437 -9.39 25.28 -0.49
CA TRP A 437 -8.04 25.39 -1.01
C TRP A 437 -7.45 26.79 -0.92
N ALA A 438 -8.21 27.78 -0.46
CA ALA A 438 -7.68 29.10 -0.18
C ALA A 438 -6.70 29.06 1.00
N ALA A 439 -5.67 29.89 0.94
CA ALA A 439 -4.79 30.13 2.08
C ALA A 439 -5.62 30.64 3.27
N LEU A 440 -5.31 30.14 4.47
CA LEU A 440 -5.99 30.56 5.70
C LEU A 440 -5.73 32.04 6.02
N ALA A 441 -4.59 32.57 5.57
CA ALA A 441 -4.26 33.98 5.54
C ALA A 441 -3.25 34.23 4.42
N ASP A 442 -3.43 35.32 3.69
CA ASP A 442 -2.37 35.87 2.85
C ASP A 442 -1.49 36.77 3.75
N LEU A 443 -0.26 36.34 4.00
CA LEU A 443 0.73 37.10 4.78
C LEU A 443 1.72 37.83 3.88
N THR A 444 1.45 37.91 2.58
CA THR A 444 2.28 38.65 1.64
C THR A 444 2.22 40.12 2.05
N LEU A 445 3.38 40.68 2.40
CA LEU A 445 3.50 42.09 2.72
C LEU A 445 3.31 42.88 1.43
N GLU A 446 2.13 43.45 1.23
CA GLU A 446 1.92 44.44 0.19
C GLU A 446 2.69 45.72 0.57
N ALA A 447 3.34 46.34 -0.40
CA ALA A 447 3.95 47.65 -0.20
C ALA A 447 2.83 48.62 0.17
N ALA A 448 2.95 49.30 1.31
CA ALA A 448 2.00 50.34 1.70
C ALA A 448 1.99 51.43 0.61
N GLU A 449 0.83 51.66 -0.01
CA GLU A 449 0.61 52.77 -0.97
C GLU A 449 0.86 54.14 -0.36
#